data_AF-A0A438DYY1-F1
#
_entry.id   AF-A0A438DYY1-F1
#
_cell.length_a   1.000
_cell.length_b   1.000
_cell.length_c   1.000
_cell.angle_alpha   90.00
_cell.angle_beta   90.00
_cell.angle_gamma   90.00
#
_symmetry.space_group_name_H-M   'P 1'
#
loop_
_entity.id
_entity.type
_entity.pdbx_description
1 polymer ?
#
loop_
_entity_poly.entity_id
_entity_poly.type
_entity_poly.pdbx_seq_one_letter_code
_entity_poly.pdbx_strand_id
1 'polypeptide(L)'
;MMILVVSVIYSRNGDMYAGEYFADKMHGFGVYRFANGHRYEGAWHEGRRQGLGMYTFRNGEAQSGHWQNGVLDVPSTQNTHPASPFAVSHSKVLNAVQEARRAAEKAFDVSKVDERVNKAVALANKAANAARVAAVKAVQKRVHHNSDSSDTPLPIV
;
A
#
# COMPACT_ATOMS: atom_id res chain seq x y z
N MET A 1 15.00 1.42 -17.44
CA MET A 1 14.19 0.42 -16.69
C MET A 1 13.16 1.18 -15.88
N MET A 2 11.86 0.92 -16.07
CA MET A 2 10.81 1.55 -15.27
C MET A 2 10.65 0.75 -13.97
N ILE A 3 10.80 1.39 -12.81
CA ILE A 3 10.65 0.73 -11.50
C ILE A 3 9.21 0.98 -11.03
N LEU A 4 8.45 -0.11 -10.87
CA LEU A 4 7.12 -0.07 -10.30
C LEU A 4 7.20 -0.32 -8.79
N VAL A 5 6.42 0.44 -8.02
CA VAL A 5 6.25 0.23 -6.57
C VAL A 5 4.88 -0.39 -6.31
N VAL A 6 4.78 -1.30 -5.35
CA VAL A 6 3.49 -1.90 -4.96
C VAL A 6 2.93 -1.21 -3.73
N SER A 7 1.64 -0.88 -3.72
CA SER A 7 1.00 -0.17 -2.60
C SER A 7 -0.50 -0.45 -2.53
N VAL A 8 -1.06 -0.27 -1.33
CA VAL A 8 -2.50 -0.30 -1.08
C VAL A 8 -2.96 1.13 -0.78
N ILE A 9 -3.94 1.63 -1.54
CA ILE A 9 -4.50 2.98 -1.40
C ILE A 9 -5.99 2.87 -1.16
N TYR A 10 -6.46 3.61 -0.15
CA TYR A 10 -7.86 3.79 0.17
C TYR A 10 -8.29 5.21 -0.22
N SER A 11 -9.33 5.31 -1.02
CA SER A 11 -9.92 6.58 -1.44
C SER A 11 -11.00 7.03 -0.46
N ARG A 12 -11.25 8.34 -0.38
CA ARG A 12 -12.27 8.90 0.54
C ARG A 12 -13.69 8.41 0.27
N ASN A 13 -13.97 7.99 -0.96
CA ASN A 13 -15.26 7.45 -1.38
C ASN A 13 -15.43 5.96 -1.02
N GLY A 14 -14.44 5.33 -0.38
CA GLY A 14 -14.45 3.91 -0.01
C GLY A 14 -13.87 2.98 -1.07
N ASP A 15 -13.40 3.51 -2.21
CA ASP A 15 -12.69 2.70 -3.20
C ASP A 15 -11.31 2.28 -2.67
N MET A 16 -10.84 1.13 -3.10
CA MET A 16 -9.52 0.60 -2.72
C MET A 16 -8.79 0.08 -3.94
N TYR A 17 -7.54 0.48 -4.11
CA TYR A 17 -6.63 -0.12 -5.07
C TYR A 17 -5.49 -0.82 -4.35
N ALA A 18 -5.15 -2.03 -4.79
CA ALA A 18 -3.96 -2.75 -4.38
C ALA A 18 -3.23 -3.25 -5.63
N GLY A 19 -1.98 -2.84 -5.81
CA GLY A 19 -1.21 -3.21 -6.98
C GLY A 19 -0.02 -2.29 -7.23
N GLU A 20 0.45 -2.29 -8.47
CA GLU A 20 1.62 -1.54 -8.91
C GLU A 20 1.32 -0.06 -9.20
N TYR A 21 2.35 0.77 -9.05
CA TYR A 21 2.33 2.22 -9.23
C TYR A 21 3.59 2.71 -9.93
N PHE A 22 3.42 3.76 -10.72
CA PHE A 22 4.51 4.53 -11.32
C PHE A 22 4.15 6.01 -11.30
N ALA A 23 5.06 6.85 -10.79
CA ALA A 23 4.87 8.30 -10.71
C ALA A 23 3.50 8.69 -10.13
N ASP A 24 3.17 8.15 -8.96
CA ASP A 24 1.91 8.37 -8.21
C ASP A 24 0.61 7.98 -8.95
N LYS A 25 0.72 7.20 -10.04
CA LYS A 25 -0.42 6.68 -10.79
C LYS A 25 -0.45 5.16 -10.76
N MET A 26 -1.66 4.59 -10.75
CA MET A 26 -1.85 3.15 -10.93
C MET A 26 -1.24 2.72 -12.27
N HIS A 27 -0.41 1.70 -12.24
CA HIS A 27 0.34 1.22 -13.40
C HIS A 27 0.60 -0.28 -13.26
N GLY A 28 0.92 -0.98 -14.35
CA GLY A 28 1.26 -2.40 -14.28
C GLY A 28 0.04 -3.24 -13.96
N PHE A 29 0.12 -4.15 -13.00
CA PHE A 29 -0.99 -5.01 -12.60
C PHE A 29 -1.56 -4.66 -11.23
N GLY A 30 -2.88 -4.71 -11.09
CA GLY A 30 -3.53 -4.38 -9.82
C GLY A 30 -5.02 -4.68 -9.77
N VAL A 31 -5.53 -4.74 -8.54
CA VAL A 31 -6.93 -4.96 -8.21
C VAL A 31 -7.53 -3.69 -7.66
N TYR A 32 -8.60 -3.23 -8.31
CA TYR A 32 -9.41 -2.10 -7.85
C TYR A 32 -10.76 -2.60 -7.37
N ARG A 33 -11.11 -2.28 -6.13
CA ARG A 33 -12.42 -2.55 -5.52
C ARG A 33 -13.15 -1.23 -5.39
N PHE A 34 -14.32 -1.18 -6.01
CA PHE A 34 -15.20 -0.03 -5.91
C PHE A 34 -16.05 -0.15 -4.64
N ALA A 35 -16.33 0.98 -4.00
CA ALA A 35 -17.18 1.06 -2.82
C ALA A 35 -18.59 0.51 -3.07
N ASN A 36 -19.06 0.58 -4.32
CA ASN A 36 -20.35 0.02 -4.77
C ASN A 36 -20.35 -1.52 -4.93
N GLY A 37 -19.24 -2.19 -4.62
CA GLY A 37 -19.07 -3.64 -4.70
C GLY A 37 -18.62 -4.16 -6.06
N HIS A 38 -18.38 -3.29 -7.05
CA HIS A 38 -17.73 -3.69 -8.29
C HIS A 38 -16.24 -3.96 -8.07
N ARG A 39 -15.62 -4.68 -9.01
CA ARG A 39 -14.19 -4.98 -8.97
C ARG A 39 -13.60 -4.98 -10.36
N TYR A 40 -12.40 -4.45 -10.50
CA TYR A 40 -11.56 -4.65 -11.68
C TYR A 40 -10.26 -5.33 -11.29
N GLU A 41 -9.85 -6.31 -12.09
CA GLU A 41 -8.63 -7.08 -11.92
C GLU A 41 -7.93 -7.15 -13.27
N GLY A 42 -6.74 -6.57 -13.39
CA GLY A 42 -6.01 -6.60 -14.66
C GLY A 42 -4.93 -5.54 -14.75
N ALA A 43 -4.58 -5.20 -15.99
CA ALA A 43 -3.54 -4.23 -16.29
C ALA A 43 -4.04 -2.78 -16.23
N TRP A 44 -3.10 -1.90 -15.89
CA TRP A 44 -3.26 -0.47 -15.65
C TRP A 44 -2.15 0.32 -16.32
N HIS A 45 -2.52 1.50 -16.83
CA HIS A 45 -1.56 2.46 -17.36
C HIS A 45 -2.02 3.87 -17.04
N GLU A 46 -1.18 4.63 -16.35
CA GLU A 46 -1.43 6.02 -15.95
C GLU A 46 -2.81 6.26 -15.30
N GLY A 47 -3.22 5.36 -14.40
CA GLY A 47 -4.50 5.49 -13.70
C GLY A 47 -5.72 4.96 -14.47
N ARG A 48 -5.53 4.41 -15.68
CA ARG A 48 -6.61 3.88 -16.50
C ARG A 48 -6.48 2.36 -16.67
N ARG A 49 -7.62 1.67 -16.75
CA ARG A 49 -7.68 0.27 -17.16
C ARG A 49 -7.16 0.16 -18.58
N GLN A 50 -6.13 -0.65 -18.79
CA GLN A 50 -5.39 -0.72 -20.03
C GLN A 50 -4.86 -2.15 -20.24
N GLY A 51 -5.02 -2.72 -21.41
CA GLY A 51 -4.60 -4.09 -21.69
C GLY A 51 -5.60 -5.13 -21.19
N LEU A 52 -5.12 -6.32 -20.83
CA LEU A 52 -5.99 -7.44 -20.45
C LEU A 52 -6.53 -7.28 -19.02
N GLY A 53 -7.82 -7.52 -18.84
CA GLY A 53 -8.44 -7.45 -17.52
C GLY A 53 -9.88 -7.92 -17.48
N MET A 54 -10.40 -8.05 -16.25
CA MET A 54 -11.76 -8.46 -15.95
C MET A 54 -12.41 -7.48 -14.99
N TYR A 55 -13.61 -7.05 -15.35
CA TYR A 55 -14.50 -6.25 -14.53
C TYR A 55 -15.65 -7.12 -14.03
N THR A 56 -15.80 -7.25 -12.72
CA THR A 56 -16.87 -8.00 -12.07
C THR A 56 -17.83 -7.01 -11.40
N PHE A 57 -19.09 -7.08 -11.79
CA PHE A 57 -20.16 -6.33 -11.18
C PHE A 57 -20.57 -6.95 -9.84
N ARG A 58 -21.24 -6.16 -9.00
CA ARG A 58 -21.68 -6.61 -7.66
C ARG A 58 -22.67 -7.80 -7.72
N ASN A 59 -23.38 -7.94 -8.85
CA ASN A 59 -24.33 -9.01 -9.11
C ASN A 59 -23.63 -10.33 -9.54
N GLY A 60 -22.29 -10.33 -9.64
CA GLY A 60 -21.49 -11.48 -10.08
C GLY A 60 -21.27 -11.58 -11.59
N GLU A 61 -21.95 -10.76 -12.39
CA GLU A 61 -21.70 -10.67 -13.83
C GLU A 61 -20.28 -10.14 -14.08
N ALA A 62 -19.62 -10.62 -15.13
CA ALA A 62 -18.26 -10.21 -15.45
C ALA A 62 -18.08 -9.92 -16.94
N GLN A 63 -17.38 -8.83 -17.21
CA GLN A 63 -16.89 -8.46 -18.53
C GLN A 63 -15.37 -8.60 -18.53
N SER A 64 -14.84 -9.32 -19.51
CA SER A 64 -13.40 -9.59 -19.61
C SER A 64 -12.94 -9.36 -21.03
N GLY A 65 -11.68 -8.99 -21.20
CA GLY A 65 -11.11 -8.74 -22.53
C GLY A 65 -9.96 -7.74 -22.51
N HIS A 66 -9.76 -7.09 -23.64
CA HIS A 66 -8.79 -6.00 -23.80
C HIS A 66 -9.47 -4.66 -23.50
N TRP A 67 -8.83 -3.86 -22.65
CA TRP A 67 -9.27 -2.54 -22.22
C TRP A 67 -8.36 -1.48 -22.81
N GLN A 68 -8.96 -0.38 -23.29
CA GLN A 68 -8.24 0.77 -23.83
C GLN A 68 -8.82 2.03 -23.21
N ASN A 69 -7.98 2.85 -22.57
CA ASN A 69 -8.40 4.12 -21.96
C ASN A 69 -9.59 3.99 -21.00
N GLY A 70 -9.69 2.87 -20.28
CA GLY A 70 -10.80 2.64 -19.35
C GLY A 70 -12.06 2.04 -19.95
N VAL A 71 -12.11 1.76 -21.25
CA VAL A 71 -13.25 1.15 -21.94
C VAL A 71 -12.88 -0.25 -22.41
N LEU A 72 -13.83 -1.19 -22.35
CA LEU A 72 -13.65 -2.53 -22.92
C LEU A 72 -13.69 -2.42 -24.44
N ASP A 73 -12.56 -2.67 -25.08
CA ASP A 73 -12.35 -2.56 -26.52
C ASP A 73 -12.71 -3.87 -27.22
N VAL A 74 -12.11 -4.98 -26.77
CA VAL A 74 -12.38 -6.32 -27.32
C VAL A 74 -12.77 -7.28 -26.21
N PRO A 75 -14.02 -7.78 -26.15
CA PRO A 75 -14.42 -8.77 -25.16
C PRO A 75 -13.71 -10.11 -25.41
N SER A 76 -13.45 -10.85 -24.33
CA SER A 76 -12.91 -12.20 -24.41
C SER A 76 -14.03 -13.20 -24.76
N THR A 77 -13.74 -14.11 -25.69
CA THR A 77 -14.67 -15.16 -26.10
C THR A 77 -14.34 -16.45 -25.36
N GLN A 78 -15.31 -17.01 -24.64
CA GLN A 78 -15.14 -18.28 -23.92
C GLN A 78 -15.15 -19.50 -24.86
N ASN A 79 -15.75 -19.37 -26.05
CA ASN A 79 -15.95 -20.48 -26.97
C ASN A 79 -15.03 -20.37 -28.20
N THR A 80 -14.11 -21.32 -28.28
CA THR A 80 -13.08 -21.51 -29.29
C THR A 80 -13.67 -21.64 -30.71
N HIS A 81 -13.53 -20.59 -31.52
CA HIS A 81 -13.23 -20.75 -32.94
C HIS A 81 -11.87 -20.10 -33.21
N PRO A 82 -10.81 -20.87 -33.49
CA PRO A 82 -9.42 -20.38 -33.57
C PRO A 82 -9.13 -19.53 -34.81
N ALA A 83 -10.16 -19.04 -35.51
CA ALA A 83 -10.04 -18.42 -36.83
C ALA A 83 -10.12 -16.88 -36.81
N SER A 84 -10.41 -16.24 -35.68
CA SER A 84 -10.40 -14.77 -35.61
C SER A 84 -9.09 -14.26 -34.99
N PRO A 85 -8.19 -13.64 -35.76
CA PRO A 85 -6.98 -13.00 -35.23
C PRO A 85 -7.28 -11.82 -34.30
N PHE A 86 -8.55 -11.38 -34.22
CA PHE A 86 -9.01 -10.28 -33.39
C PHE A 86 -9.60 -10.71 -32.04
N ALA A 87 -9.82 -12.01 -31.80
CA ALA A 87 -10.42 -12.47 -30.55
C ALA A 87 -9.41 -12.52 -29.40
N VAL A 88 -9.74 -11.90 -28.26
CA VAL A 88 -8.94 -12.03 -27.04
C VAL A 88 -9.20 -13.41 -26.42
N SER A 89 -8.16 -14.26 -26.39
CA SER A 89 -8.25 -15.56 -25.72
C SER A 89 -8.53 -15.40 -24.22
N HIS A 90 -9.56 -16.07 -23.73
CA HIS A 90 -9.97 -16.02 -22.33
C HIS A 90 -8.84 -16.42 -21.37
N SER A 91 -7.98 -17.38 -21.76
CA SER A 91 -6.83 -17.80 -20.93
C SER A 91 -5.82 -16.67 -20.69
N LYS A 92 -5.61 -15.78 -21.66
CA LYS A 92 -4.73 -14.63 -21.49
C LYS A 92 -5.29 -13.63 -20.49
N VAL A 93 -6.61 -13.43 -20.47
CA VAL A 93 -7.28 -12.59 -19.47
C VAL A 93 -7.09 -13.18 -18.09
N LEU A 94 -7.29 -14.50 -17.93
CA LEU A 94 -7.11 -15.16 -16.63
C LEU A 94 -5.67 -15.03 -16.10
N ASN A 95 -4.66 -15.12 -16.98
CA ASN A 95 -3.27 -14.86 -16.59
C ASN A 95 -3.09 -13.42 -16.09
N ALA A 96 -3.65 -12.43 -16.78
CA ALA A 96 -3.58 -11.02 -16.35
C ALA A 96 -4.29 -10.79 -14.99
N VAL A 97 -5.42 -11.45 -14.76
CA VAL A 97 -6.15 -11.42 -13.48
C VAL A 97 -5.30 -12.04 -12.36
N GLN A 98 -4.62 -13.16 -12.64
CA GLN A 98 -3.73 -13.80 -11.67
C GLN A 98 -2.54 -12.90 -11.31
N GLU A 99 -1.92 -12.25 -12.30
CA GLU A 99 -0.84 -11.29 -12.06
C GLU A 99 -1.33 -10.08 -11.24
N ALA A 100 -2.52 -9.55 -11.54
CA ALA A 100 -3.14 -8.50 -10.75
C ALA A 100 -3.38 -8.90 -9.29
N ARG A 101 -3.85 -10.12 -9.04
CA ARG A 101 -4.05 -10.64 -7.68
C ARG A 101 -2.73 -10.81 -6.93
N ARG A 102 -1.69 -11.32 -7.61
CA ARG A 102 -0.36 -11.48 -7.04
C ARG A 102 0.27 -10.11 -6.68
N ALA A 103 0.12 -9.12 -7.57
CA ALA A 103 0.57 -7.76 -7.30
C ALA A 103 -0.17 -7.15 -6.10
N ALA A 104 -1.49 -7.36 -6.00
CA ALA A 104 -2.28 -6.92 -4.86
C ALA A 104 -1.86 -7.60 -3.55
N GLU A 105 -1.67 -8.93 -3.54
CA GLU A 105 -1.19 -9.68 -2.38
C GLU A 105 0.17 -9.16 -1.90
N LYS A 106 1.11 -8.99 -2.82
CA LYS A 106 2.42 -8.38 -2.53
C LYS A 106 2.28 -6.98 -1.93
N ALA A 107 1.36 -6.16 -2.44
CA ALA A 107 1.11 -4.82 -1.91
C ALA A 107 0.61 -4.86 -0.45
N PHE A 108 -0.29 -5.80 -0.11
CA PHE A 108 -0.76 -5.98 1.26
C PHE A 108 0.36 -6.44 2.20
N ASP A 109 1.22 -7.34 1.76
CA ASP A 109 2.32 -7.84 2.58
C ASP A 109 3.38 -6.77 2.83
N VAL A 110 3.73 -5.99 1.81
CA VAL A 110 4.63 -4.82 1.96
C VAL A 110 4.04 -3.84 2.97
N SER A 111 2.75 -3.52 2.85
CA SER A 111 2.07 -2.57 3.77
C SER A 111 2.11 -3.04 5.24
N LYS A 112 1.94 -4.36 5.49
CA LYS A 112 2.05 -4.94 6.84
C LYS A 112 3.48 -4.86 7.39
N VAL A 113 4.48 -5.09 6.54
CA VAL A 113 5.89 -4.99 6.94
C VAL A 113 6.22 -3.54 7.31
N ASP A 114 5.81 -2.58 6.49
CA ASP A 114 6.02 -1.15 6.75
C ASP A 114 5.37 -0.71 8.07
N GLU A 115 4.14 -1.15 8.36
CA GLU A 115 3.48 -0.87 9.64
C GLU A 115 4.27 -1.41 10.83
N ARG A 116 4.78 -2.65 10.73
CA ARG A 116 5.59 -3.27 11.79
C ARG A 116 6.90 -2.51 12.02
N VAL A 117 7.57 -2.13 10.94
CA VAL A 117 8.82 -1.35 10.99
C VAL A 117 8.55 0.02 11.60
N ASN A 118 7.53 0.74 11.13
CA ASN A 118 7.16 2.06 11.64
C ASN A 118 6.83 2.02 13.13
N LYS A 119 6.08 1.00 13.58
CA LYS A 119 5.78 0.79 15.00
C LYS A 119 7.04 0.52 15.82
N ALA A 120 7.94 -0.34 15.34
CA ALA A 120 9.20 -0.63 16.02
C ALA A 120 10.08 0.62 16.16
N VAL A 121 10.20 1.41 15.09
CA VAL A 121 10.94 2.68 15.08
C VAL A 121 10.32 3.67 16.08
N ALA A 122 8.99 3.82 16.11
CA ALA A 122 8.31 4.69 17.06
C ALA A 122 8.56 4.29 18.53
N LEU A 123 8.53 2.99 18.83
CA LEU A 123 8.82 2.47 20.17
C LEU A 123 10.28 2.71 20.57
N ALA A 124 11.23 2.47 19.66
CA ALA A 124 12.64 2.73 19.89
C ALA A 124 12.91 4.21 20.17
N ASN A 125 12.34 5.10 19.35
CA ASN A 125 12.45 6.55 19.55
C ASN A 125 11.85 7.01 20.88
N LYS A 126 10.70 6.45 21.27
CA LYS A 126 10.08 6.72 22.58
C LYS A 126 10.99 6.28 23.73
N ALA A 127 11.57 5.08 23.66
CA ALA A 127 12.48 4.56 24.67
C ALA A 127 13.75 5.40 24.80
N ALA A 128 14.37 5.77 23.68
CA ALA A 128 15.56 6.62 23.64
C ALA A 128 15.28 8.00 24.25
N ASN A 129 14.15 8.62 23.91
CA ASN A 129 13.74 9.90 24.49
C ASN A 129 13.49 9.81 26.00
N ALA A 130 12.83 8.74 26.47
CA ALA A 130 12.61 8.52 27.89
C ALA A 130 13.93 8.35 28.67
N ALA A 131 14.87 7.57 28.12
CA ALA A 131 16.20 7.39 28.71
C ALA A 131 16.97 8.72 28.79
N ARG A 132 16.94 9.52 27.71
CA ARG A 132 17.56 10.85 27.68
C ARG A 132 16.98 11.77 28.76
N VAL A 133 15.65 11.81 28.89
CA VAL A 133 14.97 12.64 29.91
C VAL A 133 15.30 12.16 31.33
N ALA A 134 15.32 10.84 31.57
CA ALA A 134 15.68 10.28 32.85
C ALA A 134 17.13 10.63 33.24
N ALA A 135 18.07 10.56 32.30
CA ALA A 135 19.45 10.96 32.52
C ALA A 135 19.58 12.45 32.86
N VAL A 136 18.91 13.33 32.11
CA VAL A 136 18.89 14.78 32.40
C VAL A 136 18.30 15.05 33.79
N LYS A 137 17.20 14.39 34.14
CA LYS A 137 16.56 14.53 35.46
C LYS A 137 17.47 14.05 36.59
N ALA A 138 18.20 12.95 36.39
CA ALA A 138 19.15 12.46 37.36
C ALA A 138 20.32 13.44 37.58
N VAL A 139 20.83 14.05 36.51
CA VAL A 139 21.86 15.10 36.59
C VAL A 139 21.34 16.33 37.33
N GLN A 140 20.13 16.81 37.00
CA GLN A 140 19.50 17.93 37.71
C GLN A 140 19.33 17.64 39.20
N LYS A 141 18.86 16.45 39.57
CA LYS A 141 18.68 16.06 40.97
C LYS A 141 20.02 16.11 41.75
N ARG A 142 21.13 15.70 41.11
CA ARG A 142 22.46 15.75 41.71
C ARG A 142 22.95 17.18 41.94
N VAL A 143 22.67 18.10 41.01
CA VAL A 143 23.06 19.52 41.14
C VAL A 143 22.35 20.20 42.31
N HIS A 144 21.03 20.00 42.46
CA HIS A 144 20.24 20.65 43.53
C HIS A 144 20.58 20.11 44.92
N HIS A 145 20.93 18.83 45.06
CA HIS A 145 21.39 18.29 46.36
C HIS A 145 22.78 18.81 46.78
N ASN A 146 23.61 19.22 45.83
CA ASN A 146 24.95 19.75 46.12
C ASN A 146 24.94 21.25 46.48
N SER A 147 23.84 21.97 46.21
CA SER A 147 23.66 23.38 46.59
C SER A 147 23.08 23.58 48.00
N ASP A 148 22.41 22.56 48.56
CA ASP A 148 21.88 22.62 49.94
C ASP A 148 22.94 22.23 50.99
N SER A 149 24.05 21.61 50.58
CA SER A 149 25.11 21.15 51.49
C SER A 149 26.21 22.18 51.75
N SER A 150 26.10 23.40 51.20
CA SER A 150 27.07 24.49 51.40
C SER A 150 26.65 25.56 52.42
N ASP A 151 25.60 25.32 53.20
CA ASP A 151 25.10 26.25 54.21
C ASP A 151 25.23 25.65 55.63
N THR A 152 26.46 25.45 56.10
CA THR A 152 26.75 25.18 57.52
C THR A 152 27.12 26.50 58.21
N PRO A 153 26.35 27.01 59.18
CA PRO A 153 26.75 28.19 59.94
C PRO A 153 27.98 27.87 60.78
N LEU A 154 29.05 28.64 60.61
CA LEU A 154 30.25 28.56 61.46
C LEU A 154 29.87 28.90 62.91
N PRO A 155 30.38 28.16 63.91
CA PRO A 155 30.13 28.51 65.30
C PRO A 155 30.91 29.79 65.64
N ILE A 156 30.19 30.77 66.17
CA ILE A 156 30.77 32.01 66.68
C ILE A 156 31.36 31.68 68.05
N VAL A 157 32.69 31.84 68.18
CA VAL A 157 33.44 31.78 69.44
C VAL A 157 33.35 33.14 70.14
#